data_AF-G7I196-F1
#
_entry.id   AF-G7I196-F1
#
_cell.length_a   1.000
_cell.length_b   1.000
_cell.length_c   1.000
_cell.angle_alpha   90.00
_cell.angle_beta   90.00
_cell.angle_gamma   90.00
#
_symmetry.space_group_name_H-M   'P 1'
#
loop_
_entity.id
_entity.type
_entity.pdbx_description
1 polymer ?
#
loop_
_entity_poly.entity_id
_entity_poly.type
_entity_poly.pdbx_seq_one_letter_code
_entity_poly.pdbx_strand_id
1 'polypeptide(L)'
;MDILNPLPADVRCPCGTGLTFGECCKKYHDGAPAPTAETLMRSRFSAFVTGDEAYLLGTWDPDTRPGSLNLAESFAADSGIRFYRLDIIDTAAGSPLDDTGMVEFEAFYKGAAKGSQRERSSFRRMQLRDDHPREWVYSTGDVS
;
A
#
# COMPACT_ATOMS: atom_id res chain seq x y z
N MET A 1 16.38 7.17 -10.33
CA MET A 1 15.89 7.09 -8.94
C MET A 1 15.71 5.63 -8.69
N ASP A 2 16.79 5.05 -8.19
CA ASP A 2 16.92 3.64 -7.85
C ASP A 2 15.91 3.28 -6.76
N ILE A 3 15.55 2.00 -6.68
CA ILE A 3 14.75 1.46 -5.58
C ILE A 3 15.56 1.72 -4.31
N LEU A 4 15.20 2.76 -3.56
CA LEU A 4 15.75 2.99 -2.25
C LEU A 4 14.98 2.08 -1.30
N ASN A 5 15.55 0.92 -1.01
CA ASN A 5 15.12 0.10 0.11
C ASN A 5 16.22 0.10 1.19
N PRO A 6 15.97 0.68 2.37
CA PRO A 6 14.76 1.43 2.75
C PRO A 6 14.70 2.82 2.10
N LEU A 7 13.49 3.38 1.96
CA LEU A 7 13.30 4.76 1.51
C LEU A 7 13.77 5.72 2.61
N PRO A 8 14.64 6.70 2.33
CA PRO A 8 15.08 7.66 3.33
C PRO A 8 13.90 8.46 3.88
N ALA A 9 13.94 8.75 5.18
CA ALA A 9 12.82 9.39 5.90
C ALA A 9 12.50 10.80 5.39
N ASP A 10 13.48 11.52 4.84
CA ASP A 10 13.39 12.89 4.34
C ASP A 10 12.93 12.99 2.86
N VAL A 11 12.86 11.86 2.15
CA VAL A 11 12.33 11.80 0.79
C VAL A 11 10.81 11.90 0.81
N ARG A 12 10.21 12.53 -0.21
CA ARG A 12 8.75 12.60 -0.37
C ARG A 12 8.14 11.21 -0.42
N CYS A 13 7.08 11.02 0.37
CA CYS A 13 6.35 9.76 0.39
C CYS A 13 5.67 9.52 -0.97
N PRO A 14 5.82 8.34 -1.59
CA PRO A 14 5.26 8.08 -2.92
C PRO A 14 3.72 7.98 -2.90
N CYS A 15 3.09 7.86 -1.73
CA CYS A 15 1.64 7.72 -1.59
C CYS A 15 0.81 8.97 -1.93
N GLY A 16 1.44 10.08 -2.34
CA GLY A 16 0.73 11.25 -2.88
C GLY A 16 0.24 12.29 -1.87
N THR A 17 0.59 12.17 -0.58
CA THR A 17 0.17 13.15 0.47
C THR A 17 0.99 14.44 0.46
N GLY A 18 2.15 14.46 -0.19
CA GLY A 18 3.09 15.58 -0.18
C GLY A 18 4.01 15.65 1.05
N LEU A 19 3.77 14.82 2.08
CA LEU A 19 4.64 14.69 3.25
C LEU A 19 5.93 13.91 2.93
N THR A 20 6.93 14.01 3.80
CA THR A 20 8.10 13.11 3.74
C THR A 20 7.71 11.69 4.18
N PHE A 21 8.49 10.68 3.80
CA PHE A 21 8.21 9.30 4.14
C PHE A 21 8.18 9.09 5.66
N GLY A 22 9.13 9.69 6.39
CA GLY A 22 9.23 9.66 7.84
C GLY A 22 7.99 10.23 8.56
N GLU A 23 7.42 11.31 8.02
CA GLU A 23 6.21 11.94 8.55
C GLU A 23 4.91 11.27 8.09
N CYS A 24 4.99 10.38 7.09
CA CYS A 24 3.84 9.79 6.41
C CYS A 24 3.73 8.28 6.64
N CYS A 25 4.18 7.46 5.69
CA CYS A 25 3.93 6.02 5.72
C CYS A 25 4.89 5.25 6.61
N LYS A 26 6.06 5.82 6.96
CA LYS A 26 7.06 5.13 7.76
C LYS A 26 6.52 4.64 9.10
N LYS A 27 5.72 5.45 9.81
CA LYS A 27 5.14 5.04 11.10
C LYS A 27 4.27 3.79 11.00
N TYR A 28 3.60 3.58 9.86
CA TYR A 28 2.80 2.38 9.63
C TYR A 28 3.69 1.19 9.30
N HIS A 29 4.75 1.39 8.49
CA HIS A 29 5.76 0.36 8.24
C HIS A 29 6.47 -0.06 9.54
N ASP A 30 6.65 0.87 10.48
CA ASP A 30 7.20 0.62 11.82
C ASP A 30 6.18 -0.03 12.79
N GLY A 31 4.97 -0.37 12.34
CA GLY A 31 3.98 -1.15 13.09
C GLY A 31 2.83 -0.36 13.72
N ALA A 32 2.72 0.95 13.49
CA ALA A 32 1.52 1.68 13.89
C ALA A 32 0.30 1.22 13.05
N PRO A 33 -0.89 1.05 13.65
CA PRO A 33 -2.08 0.68 12.90
C PRO A 33 -2.53 1.83 11.99
N ALA A 34 -2.91 1.50 10.75
CA ALA A 34 -3.55 2.46 9.87
C ALA A 34 -4.97 2.80 10.41
N PRO A 35 -5.32 4.09 10.59
CA PRO A 35 -6.62 4.47 11.16
C PRO A 35 -7.79 4.29 10.17
N THR A 36 -7.53 4.30 8.86
CA THR A 36 -8.54 4.18 7.80
C THR A 36 -8.09 3.22 6.71
N ALA A 37 -9.05 2.70 5.93
CA ALA A 37 -8.77 1.91 4.73
C ALA A 37 -7.90 2.67 3.72
N GLU A 38 -8.18 3.96 3.49
CA GLU A 38 -7.36 4.82 2.63
C GLU A 38 -5.92 4.93 3.15
N THR A 39 -5.76 5.11 4.46
CA THR A 39 -4.42 5.21 5.05
C THR A 39 -3.64 3.91 4.84
N LEU A 40 -4.30 2.78 5.01
CA LEU A 40 -3.70 1.47 4.73
C LEU A 40 -3.34 1.31 3.25
N MET A 41 -4.22 1.74 2.33
CA MET A 41 -3.93 1.68 0.89
C MET A 41 -2.68 2.50 0.55
N ARG A 42 -2.57 3.72 1.09
CA ARG A 42 -1.41 4.61 0.89
C ARG A 42 -0.11 4.02 1.44
N SER A 43 -0.14 3.43 2.63
CA SER A 43 1.05 2.78 3.21
C SER A 43 1.43 1.51 2.47
N ARG A 44 0.46 0.72 2.00
CA ARG A 44 0.69 -0.45 1.13
C ARG A 44 1.32 -0.06 -0.19
N PHE A 45 0.82 0.98 -0.87
CA PHE A 45 1.48 1.48 -2.08
C PHE A 45 2.93 1.88 -1.83
N SER A 46 3.20 2.58 -0.73
CA SER A 46 4.57 2.94 -0.36
C SER A 46 5.44 1.70 -0.13
N ALA A 47 4.92 0.70 0.59
CA ALA A 47 5.64 -0.57 0.81
C ALA A 47 5.92 -1.30 -0.50
N PHE A 48 4.97 -1.29 -1.45
CA PHE A 48 5.20 -1.83 -2.79
C PHE A 48 6.37 -1.10 -3.47
N VAL A 49 6.33 0.24 -3.54
CA VAL A 49 7.39 1.06 -4.15
C VAL A 49 8.76 0.83 -3.50
N THR A 50 8.81 0.59 -2.19
CA THR A 50 10.06 0.38 -1.44
C THR A 50 10.48 -1.08 -1.32
N GLY A 51 9.66 -2.03 -1.79
CA GLY A 51 9.92 -3.46 -1.67
C GLY A 51 9.79 -4.01 -0.24
N ASP A 52 8.99 -3.39 0.63
CA ASP A 52 8.69 -3.89 1.97
C ASP A 52 7.61 -4.98 1.90
N GLU A 53 8.04 -6.18 1.51
CA GLU A 53 7.18 -7.35 1.36
C GLU A 53 6.59 -7.82 2.70
N ALA A 54 7.35 -7.69 3.80
CA ALA A 54 6.89 -8.08 5.13
C ALA A 54 5.68 -7.24 5.56
N TYR A 55 5.70 -5.93 5.33
CA TYR A 55 4.56 -5.05 5.59
C TYR A 55 3.35 -5.41 4.72
N LEU A 56 3.56 -5.67 3.43
CA LEU A 56 2.48 -6.03 2.52
C LEU A 56 1.80 -7.35 2.90
N LEU A 57 2.57 -8.36 3.28
CA LEU A 57 2.03 -9.63 3.76
C LEU A 57 1.35 -9.46 5.12
N GLY A 58 1.98 -8.73 6.05
CA GLY A 58 1.44 -8.49 7.40
C GLY A 58 0.09 -7.76 7.39
N THR A 59 -0.13 -6.88 6.41
CA THR A 59 -1.38 -6.12 6.25
C THR A 59 -2.34 -6.72 5.22
N TRP A 60 -2.09 -7.93 4.75
CA TRP A 60 -3.02 -8.67 3.90
C TRP A 60 -3.96 -9.51 4.77
N ASP A 61 -5.21 -9.56 4.39
CA ASP A 61 -6.20 -10.48 4.93
C ASP A 61 -5.71 -11.94 4.88
N PRO A 62 -5.60 -12.65 6.02
CA PRO A 62 -5.10 -14.03 6.04
C PRO A 62 -5.84 -14.98 5.10
N ASP A 63 -7.14 -14.74 4.84
CA ASP A 63 -7.97 -15.62 4.02
C ASP A 63 -7.64 -15.51 2.51
N THR A 64 -7.08 -14.39 2.06
CA THR A 64 -6.74 -14.12 0.65
C THR A 64 -5.26 -13.88 0.41
N ARG A 65 -4.44 -13.98 1.46
CA ARG A 65 -3.01 -13.69 1.42
C ARG A 65 -2.25 -14.69 0.56
N PRO A 66 -1.49 -14.26 -0.46
CA PRO A 66 -0.59 -15.14 -1.19
C PRO A 66 0.61 -15.53 -0.32
N GLY A 67 1.22 -16.69 -0.60
CA GLY A 67 2.38 -17.17 0.18
C GLY A 67 3.66 -16.34 0.00
N SER A 68 3.78 -15.62 -1.12
CA SER A 68 4.86 -14.68 -1.44
C SER A 68 4.33 -13.70 -2.49
N LEU A 69 4.87 -12.48 -2.53
CA LEU A 69 4.58 -11.49 -3.57
C LEU A 69 5.66 -11.49 -4.67
N ASN A 70 6.81 -12.11 -4.43
CA ASN A 70 7.93 -12.18 -5.37
C ASN A 70 8.25 -10.80 -5.99
N LEU A 71 8.25 -9.75 -5.15
CA LEU A 71 8.43 -8.37 -5.60
C LEU A 71 9.74 -8.19 -6.37
N ALA A 72 10.78 -8.95 -6.00
CA ALA A 72 12.05 -8.97 -6.70
C ALA A 72 11.87 -9.32 -8.19
N GLU A 73 11.03 -10.28 -8.56
CA GLU A 73 10.74 -10.62 -9.96
C GLU A 73 9.93 -9.52 -10.65
N SER A 74 8.98 -8.93 -9.94
CA SER A 74 8.17 -7.80 -10.43
C SER A 74 9.03 -6.56 -10.71
N PHE A 75 10.13 -6.39 -9.97
CA PHE A 75 11.11 -5.32 -10.18
C PHE A 75 12.29 -5.70 -11.08
N ALA A 76 12.62 -6.98 -11.21
CA ALA A 76 13.74 -7.50 -12.00
C ALA A 76 13.39 -7.77 -13.46
N ALA A 77 12.12 -7.89 -13.83
CA ALA A 77 11.73 -8.09 -15.22
C ALA A 77 12.15 -6.86 -16.08
N ASP A 78 12.81 -7.14 -17.21
CA ASP A 78 13.37 -6.29 -18.26
C ASP A 78 12.52 -5.09 -18.76
N SER A 79 11.34 -4.86 -18.21
CA SER A 79 10.44 -3.75 -18.53
C SER A 79 10.78 -2.44 -17.81
N GLY A 80 11.54 -2.50 -16.70
CA GLY A 80 11.92 -1.32 -15.92
C GLY A 80 10.74 -0.55 -15.32
N ILE A 81 9.57 -1.19 -15.20
CA ILE A 81 8.37 -0.56 -14.65
C ILE A 81 8.59 -0.25 -13.16
N ARG A 82 8.38 1.01 -12.80
CA ARG A 82 8.52 1.56 -11.46
C ARG A 82 7.32 2.45 -11.16
N PHE A 83 6.55 2.03 -10.18
CA PHE A 83 5.49 2.86 -9.61
C PHE A 83 6.12 3.99 -8.80
N TYR A 84 5.54 5.19 -8.88
CA TYR A 84 6.14 6.37 -8.24
C TYR A 84 5.12 7.36 -7.68
N ARG A 85 3.83 7.20 -8.00
CA ARG A 85 2.77 8.07 -7.51
C ARG A 85 1.46 7.29 -7.40
N LEU A 86 0.70 7.61 -6.36
CA LEU A 86 -0.66 7.16 -6.13
C LEU A 86 -1.59 8.36 -6.04
N ASP A 87 -2.68 8.35 -6.79
CA ASP A 87 -3.81 9.25 -6.61
C ASP A 87 -5.00 8.44 -6.09
N ILE A 88 -5.63 8.88 -5.00
CA ILE A 88 -6.90 8.32 -4.53
C ILE A 88 -8.03 8.99 -5.30
N ILE A 89 -8.87 8.19 -5.95
CA ILE A 89 -9.99 8.66 -6.77
C ILE A 89 -11.26 8.73 -5.92
N ASP A 90 -11.57 7.67 -5.17
CA ASP A 90 -12.78 7.56 -4.36
C ASP A 90 -12.56 6.68 -3.12
N THR A 91 -13.38 6.90 -2.10
CA THR A 91 -13.43 6.06 -0.90
C THR A 91 -14.88 5.83 -0.47
N ALA A 92 -15.21 4.58 -0.12
CA ALA A 92 -16.50 4.25 0.47
C ALA A 92 -16.30 3.52 1.80
N ALA A 93 -16.96 4.01 2.87
CA ALA A 93 -16.74 3.58 4.25
C ALA A 93 -15.23 3.66 4.63
N GLY A 94 -14.71 2.71 5.42
CA GLY A 94 -13.28 2.67 5.74
C GLY A 94 -12.81 3.68 6.78
N SER A 95 -13.71 4.35 7.49
CA SER A 95 -13.39 5.27 8.59
C SER A 95 -13.04 4.49 9.87
N PRO A 96 -12.53 5.13 10.94
CA PRO A 96 -12.24 4.44 12.20
C PRO A 96 -13.46 3.79 12.88
N LEU A 97 -14.67 4.11 12.44
CA LEU A 97 -15.93 3.58 12.96
C LEU A 97 -16.52 2.46 12.09
N ASP A 98 -16.00 2.28 10.88
CA ASP A 98 -16.46 1.24 9.97
C ASP A 98 -15.68 -0.06 10.20
N ASP A 99 -16.25 -1.18 9.75
CA ASP A 99 -15.61 -2.50 9.76
C ASP A 99 -15.18 -2.98 8.36
N THR A 100 -15.67 -2.32 7.31
CA THR A 100 -15.28 -2.54 5.91
C THR A 100 -15.04 -1.21 5.21
N GLY A 101 -14.27 -1.25 4.12
CA GLY A 101 -13.98 -0.07 3.33
C GLY A 101 -13.56 -0.42 1.92
N MET A 102 -13.73 0.53 1.02
CA MET A 102 -13.24 0.46 -0.35
C MET A 102 -12.44 1.70 -0.69
N VAL A 103 -11.39 1.52 -1.48
CA VAL A 103 -10.54 2.60 -1.99
C VAL A 103 -10.34 2.38 -3.48
N GLU A 104 -10.76 3.35 -4.30
CA GLU A 104 -10.43 3.41 -5.72
C GLU A 104 -9.24 4.34 -5.92
N PHE A 105 -8.25 3.91 -6.68
CA PHE A 105 -7.03 4.68 -6.90
C PHE A 105 -6.45 4.48 -8.29
N GLU A 106 -5.57 5.41 -8.67
CA GLU A 106 -4.75 5.34 -9.85
C GLU A 106 -3.26 5.31 -9.46
N ALA A 107 -2.59 4.22 -9.82
CA ALA A 107 -1.18 3.99 -9.55
C ALA A 107 -0.36 4.27 -10.82
N PHE A 108 0.48 5.29 -10.77
CA PHE A 108 1.28 5.73 -11.91
C PHE A 108 2.65 5.05 -11.92
N TYR A 109 3.06 4.60 -13.10
CA TYR A 109 4.32 3.94 -13.32
C TYR A 109 5.08 4.51 -14.53
N LYS A 110 6.38 4.22 -14.55
CA LYS A 110 7.29 4.55 -15.65
C LYS A 110 8.26 3.39 -15.88
N GLY A 111 8.65 3.16 -17.13
CA GLY A 111 9.62 2.15 -17.55
C GLY A 111 9.94 2.37 -19.02
N ALA A 112 9.80 1.34 -19.85
CA ALA A 112 9.81 1.48 -21.31
C ALA A 112 8.76 2.49 -21.82
N ALA A 113 7.60 2.56 -21.15
CA ALA A 113 6.59 3.60 -21.34
C ALA A 113 6.13 4.15 -19.98
N LYS A 114 5.50 5.33 -20.00
CA LYS A 114 4.77 5.87 -18.85
C LYS A 114 3.31 5.48 -18.97
N GLY A 115 2.69 5.19 -17.84
CA GLY A 115 1.28 4.84 -17.78
C GLY A 115 0.75 4.88 -16.36
N SER A 116 -0.48 4.43 -16.22
CA SER A 116 -1.16 4.24 -14.96
C SER A 116 -2.01 2.98 -15.00
N GLN A 117 -2.36 2.52 -13.81
CA GLN A 117 -3.28 1.41 -13.57
C GLN A 117 -4.34 1.91 -12.60
N ARG A 118 -5.61 1.63 -12.89
CA ARG A 118 -6.70 1.88 -11.96
C ARG A 118 -7.10 0.59 -11.27
N GLU A 119 -7.40 0.70 -9.99
CA GLU A 119 -7.84 -0.42 -9.18
C GLU A 119 -8.84 0.05 -8.14
N ARG A 120 -9.82 -0.81 -7.86
CA ARG A 120 -10.71 -0.66 -6.71
C ARG A 120 -10.47 -1.80 -5.74
N SER A 121 -9.90 -1.47 -4.58
CA SER A 121 -9.59 -2.45 -3.54
C SER A 121 -10.59 -2.40 -2.39
N SER A 122 -10.77 -3.55 -1.75
CA SER A 122 -11.60 -3.77 -0.57
C SER A 122 -10.74 -4.08 0.65
N PHE A 123 -11.22 -3.62 1.80
CA PHE A 123 -10.57 -3.73 3.09
C PHE A 123 -11.57 -4.10 4.16
N ARG A 124 -11.11 -4.81 5.19
CA ARG A 124 -11.89 -5.08 6.41
C ARG A 124 -11.05 -4.89 7.66
N ARG A 125 -11.69 -4.62 8.79
CA ARG A 125 -11.04 -4.61 10.11
C ARG A 125 -11.09 -5.97 10.75
N MET A 126 -9.94 -6.44 11.22
CA MET A 126 -9.80 -7.75 11.84
C MET A 126 -9.06 -7.66 13.17
N GLN A 127 -9.44 -8.55 14.08
CA GLN A 127 -8.66 -8.82 15.28
C GLN A 127 -7.50 -9.73 14.87
N LEU A 128 -6.29 -9.19 14.72
CA LEU A 128 -5.12 -9.97 14.31
C LEU A 128 -4.32 -10.51 15.51
N ARG A 129 -4.44 -9.86 16.67
CA ARG A 129 -3.71 -10.18 17.91
C ARG A 129 -4.63 -9.93 19.10
N ASP A 130 -4.74 -10.84 20.06
CA ASP A 130 -5.74 -10.77 21.14
C ASP A 130 -5.63 -9.51 22.02
N ASP A 131 -4.45 -8.90 22.11
CA ASP A 131 -4.11 -7.75 22.96
C ASP A 131 -4.03 -6.42 22.21
N HIS A 132 -4.43 -6.37 20.93
CA HIS A 132 -4.36 -5.16 20.09
C HIS A 132 -5.75 -4.68 19.65
N PRO A 133 -5.91 -3.42 19.20
CA PRO A 133 -7.14 -3.02 18.52
C PRO A 133 -7.30 -3.76 17.19
N ARG A 134 -8.53 -3.83 16.68
CA ARG A 134 -8.78 -4.33 15.32
C ARG A 134 -8.08 -3.45 14.29
N GLU A 135 -7.35 -4.08 13.38
CA GLU A 135 -6.52 -3.44 12.35
C GLU A 135 -7.16 -3.61 10.97
N TRP A 136 -7.01 -2.62 10.11
CA TRP A 136 -7.39 -2.75 8.71
C TRP A 136 -6.46 -3.76 8.01
N VAL A 137 -7.04 -4.58 7.13
CA VAL A 137 -6.30 -5.46 6.21
C VAL A 137 -6.85 -5.31 4.80
N TYR A 138 -5.98 -5.49 3.80
CA TYR A 138 -6.35 -5.59 2.38
C TYR A 138 -6.94 -6.97 2.09
N SER A 139 -8.13 -7.03 1.50
CA SER A 139 -8.80 -8.30 1.18
C SER A 139 -8.65 -8.69 -0.29
N THR A 140 -9.11 -7.85 -1.22
CA THR A 140 -9.01 -8.10 -2.66
C THR A 140 -9.13 -6.80 -3.44
N GLY A 141 -8.72 -6.79 -4.70
CA GLY A 141 -8.83 -5.64 -5.58
C GLY A 141 -9.03 -6.07 -7.03
N ASP A 142 -9.82 -5.27 -7.74
CA ASP A 142 -10.11 -5.47 -9.15
C ASP A 142 -9.39 -4.40 -9.97
N VAL A 143 -8.52 -4.85 -10.88
CA VAL A 143 -7.76 -3.98 -11.79
C VAL A 143 -8.56 -3.73 -13.06
N SER A 144 -8.62 -2.47 -13.49
CA SER A 144 -9.30 -2.01 -14.71
C SER A 144 -8.34 -1.39 -15.71
#